data_AF-W4HKW7-F1
#
_entry.id   AF-W4HKW7-F1
#
_cell.length_a   1.000
_cell.length_b   1.000
_cell.length_c   1.000
_cell.angle_alpha   90.00
_cell.angle_beta   90.00
_cell.angle_gamma   90.00
#
_symmetry.space_group_name_H-M   'P 1'
#
loop_
_entity.id
_entity.type
_entity.pdbx_description
1 polymer ?
#
loop_
_entity_poly.entity_id
_entity_poly.type
_entity_poly.pdbx_seq_one_letter_code
_entity_poly.pdbx_strand_id
1 'polypeptide(L)'
;MTHDLTPTEPGTYWGRWHTHAPDTRDGKDACPGDIWEVHRVFIHAVDPDDPDQLRAFVPGVEEPQPLDFFEWGPRVWPFSDKAAA
;
A
#
# COMPACT_ATOMS: atom_id res chain seq x y z
N MET A 1 -16.11 2.79 -13.12
CA MET A 1 -16.14 3.33 -11.74
C MET A 1 -14.96 2.70 -11.05
N THR A 2 -13.92 3.48 -10.77
CA THR A 2 -12.75 2.97 -10.05
C THR A 2 -13.17 2.99 -8.57
N HIS A 3 -13.45 1.83 -7.99
CA HIS A 3 -13.69 1.77 -6.55
C HIS A 3 -12.38 2.18 -5.88
N ASP A 4 -12.42 3.21 -5.03
CA ASP A 4 -11.30 3.55 -4.18
C ASP A 4 -11.14 2.43 -3.14
N LEU A 5 -10.15 1.58 -3.36
CA LEU A 5 -9.83 0.44 -2.50
C LEU A 5 -8.65 0.75 -1.56
N THR A 6 -8.34 2.04 -1.36
CA THR A 6 -7.26 2.46 -0.47
C THR A 6 -7.49 1.92 0.94
N PRO A 7 -6.51 1.21 1.54
CA PRO A 7 -6.64 0.64 2.87
C PRO A 7 -6.88 1.70 3.94
N THR A 8 -7.95 1.51 4.73
CA THR A 8 -8.27 2.36 5.90
C THR A 8 -7.97 1.68 7.23
N GLU A 9 -7.41 0.47 7.20
CA GLU A 9 -7.09 -0.32 8.39
C GLU A 9 -5.88 -1.24 8.11
N PRO A 10 -5.11 -1.62 9.15
CA PRO A 10 -4.01 -2.57 9.02
C PRO A 10 -4.48 -3.92 8.44
N GLY A 11 -3.65 -4.51 7.59
CA GLY A 11 -4.00 -5.76 6.95
C GLY A 11 -3.09 -6.12 5.79
N THR A 12 -3.54 -7.10 5.02
CA THR A 12 -2.82 -7.58 3.84
C THR A 12 -3.71 -7.35 2.62
N TYR A 13 -3.20 -6.64 1.63
CA TYR A 13 -3.95 -6.18 0.47
C TYR A 13 -3.18 -6.47 -0.81
N TRP A 14 -3.91 -6.73 -1.89
CA TRP A 14 -3.32 -6.60 -3.22
C TRP A 14 -3.05 -5.13 -3.48
N GLY A 15 -1.88 -4.82 -4.01
CA GLY A 15 -1.53 -3.47 -4.45
C GLY A 15 -0.52 -3.50 -5.58
N ARG A 16 -0.42 -2.40 -6.30
CA ARG A 16 0.57 -2.17 -7.33
C ARG A 16 1.28 -0.86 -7.03
N TRP A 17 2.52 -0.97 -6.57
CA TRP A 17 3.37 0.17 -6.23
C TRP A 17 3.85 0.87 -7.51
N HIS A 18 3.45 2.13 -7.73
CA HIS A 18 3.73 2.87 -8.97
C HIS A 18 4.58 4.12 -8.77
N THR A 19 4.83 4.54 -7.53
CA THR A 19 5.63 5.73 -7.24
C THR A 19 6.46 5.53 -5.98
N HIS A 20 7.76 5.75 -6.04
CA HIS A 20 8.58 5.69 -4.84
C HIS A 20 8.54 7.00 -4.08
N ALA A 21 8.57 6.93 -2.75
CA ALA A 21 8.75 8.11 -1.92
C ALA A 21 10.08 8.82 -2.25
N PRO A 22 10.13 10.16 -2.11
CA PRO A 22 11.38 10.90 -2.19
C PRO A 22 12.46 10.22 -1.34
N ASP A 23 13.69 10.16 -1.86
CA ASP A 23 14.85 9.57 -1.20
C ASP A 23 14.83 8.04 -1.00
N THR A 24 13.85 7.33 -1.56
CA THR A 24 13.91 5.86 -1.63
C THR A 24 15.10 5.43 -2.49
N ARG A 25 16.20 5.03 -1.84
CA ARG A 25 17.50 4.75 -2.49
C ARG A 25 17.41 3.78 -3.66
N ASP A 26 16.55 2.78 -3.55
CA ASP A 26 16.38 1.69 -4.52
C ASP A 26 15.12 1.87 -5.39
N GLY A 27 14.46 3.04 -5.31
CA GLY A 27 13.10 3.27 -5.80
C GLY A 27 12.90 3.27 -7.32
N LYS A 28 13.96 3.49 -8.12
CA LYS A 28 13.85 3.45 -9.59
C LYS A 28 13.87 2.04 -10.17
N ASP A 29 14.60 1.12 -9.55
CA ASP A 29 14.73 -0.26 -10.03
C ASP A 29 13.68 -1.18 -9.36
N ALA A 30 13.22 -0.82 -8.15
CA ALA A 30 12.26 -1.62 -7.38
C ALA A 30 10.78 -1.26 -7.61
N CYS A 31 10.46 -0.16 -8.31
CA CYS A 31 9.09 0.33 -8.54
C CYS A 31 8.71 0.22 -10.03
N PRO A 32 8.44 -0.99 -10.54
CA PRO A 32 8.17 -1.16 -11.97
C PRO A 32 6.76 -0.66 -12.35
N GLY A 33 5.85 -0.47 -11.38
CA GLY A 33 4.52 0.12 -11.59
C GLY A 33 3.53 -0.77 -12.35
N ASP A 34 3.93 -1.97 -12.76
CA ASP A 34 3.16 -2.87 -13.62
C ASP A 34 2.84 -4.23 -12.95
N ILE A 35 3.42 -4.54 -11.79
CA ILE A 35 3.21 -5.80 -11.06
C ILE A 35 2.24 -5.60 -9.89
N TRP A 36 1.26 -6.49 -9.78
CA TRP A 36 0.42 -6.63 -8.59
C TRP A 36 1.06 -7.56 -7.58
N GLU A 37 1.23 -7.10 -6.36
CA GLU A 37 1.83 -7.85 -5.25
C GLU A 37 0.98 -7.73 -4.00
N VAL A 38 1.29 -8.59 -3.03
CA VAL A 38 0.64 -8.56 -1.72
C VAL A 38 1.45 -7.66 -0.79
N HIS A 39 0.84 -6.58 -0.32
CA HIS A 39 1.45 -5.64 0.61
C HIS A 39 0.81 -5.75 1.98
N ARG A 40 1.65 -5.60 3.01
CA ARG A 40 1.21 -5.46 4.39
C ARG A 40 1.07 -3.98 4.72
N VAL A 41 -0.13 -3.57 5.09
CA VAL A 41 -0.44 -2.25 5.65
C VAL A 41 -0.43 -2.33 7.17
N PHE A 42 0.22 -1.36 7.81
CA PHE A 42 0.38 -1.32 9.25
C PHE A 42 0.33 0.12 9.79
N ILE A 43 0.11 0.24 11.10
CA ILE A 43 0.14 1.52 11.82
C ILE A 43 1.59 1.96 11.95
N HIS A 44 1.92 3.06 11.31
CA HIS A 44 3.24 3.68 11.30
C HIS A 44 3.35 4.82 12.31
N ALA A 45 2.29 5.64 12.48
CA ALA A 45 2.26 6.75 13.43
C ALA A 45 1.41 6.43 14.67
N VAL A 46 1.78 7.01 15.82
CA VAL A 46 1.04 6.86 17.09
C VAL A 46 -0.26 7.67 17.08
N ASP A 47 -0.23 8.85 16.44
CA ASP A 47 -1.38 9.72 16.32
C ASP A 47 -2.35 9.15 15.26
N PRO A 48 -3.61 8.84 15.63
CA PRO A 48 -4.59 8.35 14.68
C PRO A 48 -5.07 9.36 13.64
N ASP A 49 -4.83 10.66 13.87
CA ASP A 49 -5.20 11.72 12.93
C ASP A 49 -4.04 12.10 11.99
N ASP A 50 -2.88 11.42 12.11
CA ASP A 50 -1.73 11.63 11.24
C ASP A 50 -2.05 11.14 9.81
N PRO A 51 -1.89 11.98 8.77
CA PRO A 51 -2.08 11.53 7.38
C PRO A 51 -1.17 10.35 6.99
N ASP A 52 -0.04 10.17 7.66
CA ASP A 52 0.91 9.05 7.49
C ASP A 52 0.70 7.94 8.53
N GLN A 53 -0.47 7.87 9.19
CA GLN A 53 -0.76 6.84 10.19
C GLN A 53 -0.62 5.43 9.60
N LEU A 54 -1.00 5.22 8.34
CA LEU A 54 -0.88 3.93 7.67
C LEU A 54 0.19 3.97 6.59
N ARG A 55 1.03 2.94 6.55
CA ARG A 55 2.02 2.73 5.48
C ARG A 55 2.04 1.29 5.02
N ALA A 56 2.53 1.09 3.80
CA ALA A 56 2.69 -0.20 3.16
C ALA A 56 4.16 -0.66 3.18
N PHE A 57 4.38 -1.91 3.57
CA PHE A 57 5.68 -2.55 3.39
C PHE A 57 5.86 -2.98 1.93
N VAL A 58 7.00 -2.62 1.34
CA VAL A 58 7.42 -3.10 0.01
C VAL A 58 8.67 -3.98 0.17
N PRO A 59 8.63 -5.24 -0.29
CA PRO A 59 9.82 -6.09 -0.27
C PRO A 59 11.00 -5.44 -0.98
N GLY A 60 12.17 -5.42 -0.34
CA GLY A 60 13.39 -4.84 -0.91
C GLY A 60 13.51 -3.32 -0.78
N VAL A 61 12.52 -2.66 -0.15
CA VAL A 61 12.57 -1.23 0.15
C VAL A 61 12.74 -1.05 1.65
N GLU A 62 13.72 -0.26 2.06
CA GLU A 62 14.03 -0.02 3.47
C GLU A 62 12.92 0.76 4.17
N GLU A 63 12.37 1.76 3.49
CA GLU A 63 11.36 2.67 4.05
C GLU A 63 9.93 2.24 3.68
N PRO A 64 9.00 2.16 4.63
CA PRO A 64 7.58 1.96 4.36
C PRO A 64 7.00 3.09 3.50
N GLN A 65 6.18 2.71 2.52
CA GLN A 65 5.69 3.63 1.50
C GLN A 65 4.29 4.18 1.85
N PRO A 66 4.02 5.46 1.57
CA PRO A 66 2.69 6.06 1.61
C PRO A 66 1.66 5.30 0.77
N LEU A 67 0.40 5.27 1.20
CA LEU A 67 -0.64 4.49 0.51
C LEU A 67 -1.06 5.08 -0.84
N ASP A 68 -0.90 6.39 -1.06
CA ASP A 68 -1.20 7.10 -2.31
C ASP A 68 -0.23 6.78 -3.45
N PHE A 69 0.83 6.03 -3.16
CA PHE A 69 1.81 5.55 -4.14
C PHE A 69 1.49 4.19 -4.73
N PHE A 70 0.31 3.67 -4.42
CA PHE A 70 -0.17 2.38 -4.87
C PHE A 70 -1.53 2.52 -5.54
N GLU A 71 -1.76 1.66 -6.52
CA GLU A 71 -3.10 1.27 -6.90
C GLU A 71 -3.49 0.07 -6.04
N TRP A 72 -4.63 0.15 -5.36
CA TRP A 72 -5.07 -0.88 -4.41
C TRP A 72 -6.13 -1.80 -4.97
N GLY A 73 -6.05 -3.05 -4.55
CA GLY A 73 -6.99 -4.12 -4.82
C GLY A 73 -7.59 -4.67 -3.53
N PRO A 74 -8.35 -5.77 -3.61
CA PRO A 74 -9.05 -6.33 -2.46
C PRO A 74 -8.12 -6.78 -1.33
N ARG A 75 -8.65 -6.77 -0.10
CA ARG A 75 -8.00 -7.36 1.08
C ARG A 75 -7.85 -8.88 0.91
N VAL A 76 -6.65 -9.38 1.15
CA VAL A 76 -6.30 -10.81 1.01
C VAL A 76 -6.83 -11.64 2.18
N TRP A 77 -6.71 -11.14 3.42
CA TRP A 77 -7.19 -11.85 4.61
C TRP A 77 -7.63 -10.91 5.77
N PRO A 78 -8.72 -11.24 6.52
CA PRO A 78 -9.75 -12.20 6.11
C PRO A 78 -10.27 -11.81 4.73
N PHE A 79 -10.45 -12.82 3.86
CA PHE A 79 -10.80 -12.57 2.47
C PHE A 79 -12.08 -11.74 2.46
N SER A 80 -11.99 -10.52 1.91
CA SER A 80 -13.13 -9.63 1.85
C SER A 80 -13.69 -9.73 0.45
N ASP A 81 -14.91 -10.28 0.31
CA ASP A 81 -15.69 -10.25 -0.94
C ASP A 81 -16.06 -8.83 -1.37
N LYS A 82 -15.56 -7.79 -0.68
CA LYS A 82 -15.70 -6.36 -1.03
C LYS A 82 -14.89 -5.97 -2.28
N ALA A 83 -15.02 -6.76 -3.35
CA ALA A 83 -15.01 -6.28 -4.72
C ALA A 83 -16.44 -6.05 -5.26
N ALA A 84 -17.48 -6.21 -4.43
CA ALA A 84 -18.87 -5.98 -4.81
C ALA A 84 -19.55 -4.93 -3.90
N ALA A 85 -19.57 -3.67 -4.36
CA ALA A 85 -20.67 -2.69 -4.25
C ALA A 85 -20.23 -1.36 -4.86
#